data_AF-A0A2K9DBK4-F1
#
_entry.id   AF-A0A2K9DBK4-F1
#
_cell.length_a   1.000
_cell.length_b   1.000
_cell.length_c   1.000
_cell.angle_alpha   90.00
_cell.angle_beta   90.00
_cell.angle_gamma   90.00
#
_symmetry.space_group_name_H-M   'P 1'
#
loop_
_entity.id
_entity.type
_entity.pdbx_description
1 polymer ?
#
loop_
_entity_poly.entity_id
_entity_poly.type
_entity_poly.pdbx_seq_one_letter_code
_entity_poly.pdbx_strand_id
1 'polypeptide(L)'
;MVGAVVVTAAATSAAYTDQANMNLAGDAGVGYQGHFDIGIVLPDGTVEQADAPAGYAWPVTDAETLVPGRTVVTQIPVFNNTTDLDADTVVTLVARDGTGAVSPSVPNITPYLRFTASRADGSVLFSDAALADAHASLGTLSARGEQPLVAGDAYTPGATASSDIITLTIRYLDVAGVESLNGGQSALAVQFDAASRKP
;
A
#
# COMPACT_ATOMS: atom_id res chain seq x y z
N MET A 1 -5.97 44.46 70.82
CA MET A 1 -6.40 44.44 69.41
C MET A 1 -5.36 45.13 68.57
N VAL A 2 -4.61 44.40 67.74
CA VAL A 2 -4.12 44.80 66.40
C VAL A 2 -3.82 43.49 65.67
N GLY A 3 -4.44 43.28 64.50
CA GLY A 3 -4.40 42.04 63.74
C GLY A 3 -3.23 41.95 62.77
N ALA A 4 -2.76 40.74 62.51
CA ALA A 4 -1.80 40.45 61.44
C ALA A 4 -2.55 39.90 60.22
N VAL A 5 -2.36 40.59 59.09
CA VAL A 5 -2.95 40.29 57.78
C VAL A 5 -2.23 39.09 57.16
N VAL A 6 -3.00 38.07 56.76
CA VAL A 6 -2.54 36.95 55.93
C VAL A 6 -2.49 37.45 54.49
N VAL A 7 -1.30 37.48 53.89
CA VAL A 7 -1.12 37.69 52.44
C VAL A 7 -1.08 36.30 51.80
N THR A 8 -2.24 35.81 51.36
CA THR A 8 -2.31 34.68 50.43
C THR A 8 -1.88 35.16 49.06
N ALA A 9 -0.66 34.81 48.65
CA ALA A 9 -0.23 34.97 47.28
C ALA A 9 -1.10 34.06 46.39
N ALA A 10 -2.09 34.65 45.72
CA ALA A 10 -2.80 33.98 44.65
C ALA A 10 -1.84 33.83 43.47
N ALA A 11 -1.18 32.68 43.37
CA ALA A 11 -0.52 32.27 42.15
C ALA A 11 -1.63 31.98 41.12
N THR A 12 -1.94 32.95 40.27
CA THR A 12 -2.65 32.69 39.02
C THR A 12 -1.73 31.86 38.14
N SER A 13 -1.78 30.53 38.28
CA SER A 13 -1.31 29.65 37.22
C SER A 13 -2.26 29.84 36.05
N ALA A 14 -1.88 30.71 35.12
CA ALA A 14 -2.38 30.70 33.77
C ALA A 14 -1.97 29.35 33.17
N ALA A 15 -2.81 28.33 33.39
CA ALA A 15 -2.77 27.13 32.58
C ALA A 15 -3.12 27.61 31.17
N TYR A 16 -2.10 27.74 30.32
CA TYR A 16 -2.30 27.71 28.89
C TYR A 16 -2.95 26.36 28.61
N THR A 17 -4.29 26.35 28.53
CA THR A 17 -5.03 25.28 27.88
C THR A 17 -4.63 25.34 26.42
N ASP A 18 -3.56 24.63 26.07
CA ASP A 18 -3.29 24.23 24.70
C ASP A 18 -4.43 23.30 24.31
N GLN A 19 -5.51 23.90 23.81
CA GLN A 19 -6.55 23.15 23.12
C GLN A 19 -5.96 22.76 21.77
N ALA A 20 -5.26 21.61 21.75
CA ALA A 20 -5.03 20.88 20.53
C ALA A 20 -6.41 20.54 19.95
N ASN A 21 -6.90 21.40 19.05
CA ASN A 21 -8.13 21.19 18.32
C ASN A 21 -7.85 20.11 17.27
N MET A 22 -7.84 18.86 17.74
CA MET A 22 -7.54 17.68 16.94
C MET A 22 -8.77 17.41 16.05
N ASN A 23 -8.84 18.12 14.91
CA ASN A 23 -9.77 17.79 13.84
C ASN A 23 -9.31 16.46 13.23
N LEU A 24 -9.79 15.34 13.80
CA LEU A 24 -9.58 13.98 13.29
C LEU A 24 -10.45 13.66 12.06
N ALA A 25 -10.89 14.68 11.33
CA ALA A 25 -11.82 14.54 10.21
C ALA A 25 -11.23 15.21 8.96
N GLY A 26 -10.64 14.38 8.09
CA GLY A 26 -10.12 14.75 6.77
C GLY A 26 -9.08 13.73 6.29
N ASP A 27 -8.91 13.62 4.98
CA ASP A 27 -7.86 12.80 4.32
C ASP A 27 -6.43 13.32 4.60
N ALA A 28 -6.33 14.47 5.30
CA ALA A 28 -5.09 15.06 5.74
C ALA A 28 -4.68 14.51 7.13
N GLY A 29 -3.48 13.95 7.22
CA GLY A 29 -2.90 13.50 8.48
C GLY A 29 -2.77 14.62 9.53
N VAL A 30 -2.72 14.25 10.81
CA VAL A 30 -2.59 15.23 11.90
C VAL A 30 -1.34 16.10 11.71
N GLY A 31 -1.54 17.40 11.47
CA GLY A 31 -0.46 18.38 11.34
C GLY A 31 0.04 18.64 9.91
N TYR A 32 -0.56 18.01 8.89
CA TYR A 32 -0.32 18.31 7.47
C TYR A 32 -1.60 18.83 6.84
N GLN A 33 -1.51 19.85 5.97
CA GLN A 33 -2.69 20.43 5.31
C GLN A 33 -2.89 19.93 3.87
N GLY A 34 -1.98 19.09 3.37
CA GLY A 34 -2.12 18.45 2.07
C GLY A 34 -2.71 17.04 2.14
N HIS A 35 -2.84 16.43 0.97
CA HIS A 35 -3.28 15.04 0.78
C HIS A 35 -2.05 14.14 0.70
N PHE A 36 -1.97 13.10 1.54
CA PHE A 36 -0.90 12.10 1.48
C PHE A 36 -1.44 10.83 0.82
N ASP A 37 -0.79 10.36 -0.24
CA ASP A 37 -1.37 9.32 -1.09
C ASP A 37 -0.31 8.53 -1.87
N ILE A 38 -0.61 7.26 -2.10
CA ILE A 38 0.17 6.33 -2.91
C ILE A 38 -0.69 5.86 -4.08
N GLY A 39 -0.24 6.18 -5.29
CA GLY A 39 -0.90 5.79 -6.51
C GLY A 39 -0.23 4.60 -7.18
N ILE A 40 -1.01 3.90 -8.00
CA ILE A 40 -0.52 2.96 -9.00
C ILE A 40 -0.88 3.45 -10.40
N VAL A 41 -0.13 3.00 -11.40
CA VAL A 41 -0.44 3.26 -12.81
C VAL A 41 -1.01 2.00 -13.42
N LEU A 42 -2.24 2.07 -13.89
CA LEU A 42 -2.92 0.96 -14.54
C LEU A 42 -2.30 0.65 -15.91
N PRO A 43 -2.53 -0.55 -16.47
CA PRO A 43 -1.99 -0.92 -17.78
C PRO A 43 -2.40 0.01 -18.93
N ASP A 44 -3.50 0.75 -18.80
CA ASP A 44 -3.95 1.74 -19.78
C ASP A 44 -3.30 3.13 -19.60
N GLY A 45 -2.41 3.28 -18.62
CA GLY A 45 -1.69 4.52 -18.31
C GLY A 45 -2.45 5.48 -17.40
N THR A 46 -3.60 5.08 -16.85
CA THR A 46 -4.37 5.90 -15.90
C THR A 46 -3.95 5.65 -14.45
N VAL A 47 -4.26 6.60 -13.57
CA VAL A 47 -3.95 6.55 -12.14
C VAL A 47 -5.08 5.91 -11.35
N GLU A 48 -4.72 5.13 -10.34
CA GLU A 48 -5.62 4.68 -9.29
C GLU A 48 -4.95 4.85 -7.92
N GLN A 49 -5.73 5.17 -6.87
CA GLN A 49 -5.18 5.25 -5.51
C GLN A 49 -5.13 3.87 -4.85
N ALA A 50 -4.03 3.56 -4.19
CA ALA A 50 -3.72 2.23 -3.68
C ALA A 50 -3.43 2.20 -2.18
N ASP A 51 -3.82 3.25 -1.46
CA ASP A 51 -3.69 3.43 -0.01
C ASP A 51 -4.87 2.84 0.79
N ALA A 52 -5.90 2.33 0.10
CA ALA A 52 -7.06 1.72 0.75
C ALA A 52 -6.69 0.39 1.45
N PRO A 53 -7.24 0.10 2.66
CA PRO A 53 -6.93 -1.13 3.40
C PRO A 53 -7.28 -2.43 2.67
N ALA A 54 -8.18 -2.39 1.70
CA ALA A 54 -8.55 -3.55 0.89
C ALA A 54 -7.52 -3.88 -0.21
N GLY A 55 -6.55 -2.98 -0.44
CA GLY A 55 -5.66 -3.00 -1.59
C GLY A 55 -6.39 -2.80 -2.92
N TYR A 56 -5.60 -2.79 -3.99
CA TYR A 56 -6.10 -2.74 -5.35
C TYR A 56 -6.11 -4.12 -6.00
N ALA A 57 -7.22 -4.47 -6.67
CA ALA A 57 -7.36 -5.71 -7.41
C ALA A 57 -6.59 -5.63 -8.75
N TRP A 58 -5.27 -5.84 -8.68
CA TRP A 58 -4.39 -5.69 -9.83
C TRP A 58 -4.70 -6.72 -10.94
N PRO A 59 -4.96 -6.29 -12.18
CA PRO A 59 -5.17 -7.21 -13.29
C PRO A 59 -3.86 -7.87 -13.70
N VAL A 60 -3.81 -9.21 -13.58
CA VAL A 60 -2.68 -10.01 -14.08
C VAL A 60 -3.02 -10.45 -15.50
N THR A 61 -2.29 -9.94 -16.48
CA THR A 61 -2.43 -10.38 -17.88
C THR A 61 -2.02 -11.84 -18.01
N ASP A 62 -2.70 -12.59 -18.88
CA ASP A 62 -2.49 -14.02 -19.12
C ASP A 62 -2.72 -14.93 -17.90
N ALA A 63 -3.43 -14.45 -16.86
CA ALA A 63 -3.74 -15.25 -15.68
C ALA A 63 -4.52 -16.54 -16.01
N GLU A 64 -5.30 -16.55 -17.10
CA GLU A 64 -6.00 -17.73 -17.61
C GLU A 64 -5.06 -18.84 -18.12
N THR A 65 -3.79 -18.50 -18.38
CA THR A 65 -2.75 -19.47 -18.78
C THR A 65 -2.06 -20.12 -17.58
N LEU A 66 -2.34 -19.65 -16.37
CA LEU A 66 -1.74 -20.14 -15.14
C LEU A 66 -2.30 -21.52 -14.77
N VAL A 67 -1.59 -22.56 -15.18
CA VAL A 67 -1.82 -23.96 -14.81
C VAL A 67 -0.66 -24.48 -13.94
N PRO A 68 -0.80 -25.62 -13.24
CA PRO A 68 0.28 -26.17 -12.42
C PRO A 68 1.61 -26.25 -13.18
N GLY A 69 2.68 -25.80 -12.54
CA GLY A 69 4.03 -25.75 -13.10
C GLY A 69 4.32 -24.53 -13.98
N ARG A 70 3.33 -23.65 -14.20
CA ARG A 70 3.49 -22.41 -14.97
C ARG A 70 3.66 -21.19 -14.08
N THR A 71 4.07 -20.12 -14.74
CA THR A 71 4.34 -18.83 -14.14
C THR A 71 3.79 -17.74 -15.02
N VAL A 72 3.22 -16.72 -14.40
CA VAL A 72 2.85 -15.45 -15.04
C VAL A 72 3.63 -14.32 -14.39
N VAL A 73 3.85 -13.24 -15.14
CA VAL A 73 4.61 -12.07 -14.70
C VAL A 73 3.80 -10.82 -15.00
N THR A 74 3.76 -9.89 -14.05
CA THR A 74 3.15 -8.58 -14.22
C THR A 74 4.04 -7.49 -13.64
N GLN A 75 3.88 -6.27 -14.14
CA GLN A 75 4.55 -5.08 -13.62
C GLN A 75 3.53 -4.15 -13.00
N ILE A 76 3.83 -3.62 -11.82
CA ILE A 76 2.96 -2.73 -11.06
C ILE A 76 3.75 -1.44 -10.84
N PRO A 77 3.54 -0.41 -11.67
CA PRO A 77 4.10 0.90 -11.41
C PRO A 77 3.39 1.53 -10.22
N VAL A 78 4.17 2.01 -9.25
CA VAL A 78 3.70 2.65 -8.02
C VAL A 78 4.41 3.99 -7.87
N PHE A 79 3.72 4.98 -7.32
CA PHE A 79 4.29 6.30 -7.12
C PHE A 79 3.73 6.98 -5.88
N ASN A 80 4.56 7.81 -5.26
CA ASN A 80 4.13 8.73 -4.23
C ASN A 80 3.39 9.88 -4.91
N ASN A 81 2.10 10.03 -4.61
CA ASN A 81 1.24 11.04 -5.19
C ASN A 81 1.21 12.33 -4.34
N THR A 82 2.07 12.42 -3.32
CA THR A 82 2.15 13.56 -2.41
C THR A 82 3.16 14.59 -2.89
N THR A 83 2.78 15.88 -2.91
CA THR A 83 3.60 16.97 -3.47
C THR A 83 4.98 17.14 -2.82
N ASP A 84 5.03 17.13 -1.48
CA ASP A 84 6.15 17.67 -0.70
C ASP A 84 6.62 16.77 0.46
N LEU A 85 6.09 15.55 0.55
CA LEU A 85 6.47 14.57 1.55
C LEU A 85 6.98 13.30 0.87
N ASP A 86 8.04 12.74 1.43
CA ASP A 86 8.51 11.41 1.08
C ASP A 86 7.60 10.35 1.70
N ALA A 87 7.59 9.14 1.13
CA ALA A 87 6.77 8.04 1.58
C ALA A 87 7.61 6.78 1.83
N ASP A 88 7.75 6.37 3.09
CA ASP A 88 8.30 5.07 3.44
C ASP A 88 7.23 4.01 3.17
N THR A 89 7.39 3.25 2.09
CA THR A 89 6.33 2.42 1.50
C THR A 89 6.58 0.93 1.74
N VAL A 90 5.52 0.19 2.04
CA VAL A 90 5.48 -1.26 2.16
C VAL A 90 4.47 -1.79 1.14
N VAL A 91 4.87 -2.84 0.42
CA VAL A 91 3.98 -3.60 -0.47
C VAL A 91 3.59 -4.91 0.19
N THR A 92 2.30 -5.24 0.13
CA THR A 92 1.76 -6.51 0.63
C THR A 92 0.82 -7.11 -0.40
N LEU A 93 0.96 -8.41 -0.68
CA LEU A 93 -0.07 -9.16 -1.39
C LEU A 93 -1.11 -9.65 -0.39
N VAL A 94 -2.38 -9.38 -0.66
CA VAL A 94 -3.49 -9.76 0.22
C VAL A 94 -4.54 -10.58 -0.53
N ALA A 95 -5.23 -11.44 0.20
CA ALA A 95 -6.43 -12.10 -0.28
C ALA A 95 -7.65 -11.19 -0.12
N ARG A 96 -8.45 -11.02 -1.18
CA ARG A 96 -9.60 -10.09 -1.16
C ARG A 96 -10.69 -10.46 -0.15
N ASP A 97 -10.83 -11.74 0.18
CA ASP A 97 -11.78 -12.27 1.17
C ASP A 97 -11.06 -12.86 2.40
N GLY A 98 -9.74 -12.61 2.53
CA GLY A 98 -8.87 -13.22 3.55
C GLY A 98 -8.40 -14.64 3.25
N THR A 99 -8.98 -15.35 2.26
CA THR A 99 -8.60 -16.73 1.92
C THR A 99 -8.09 -16.90 0.48
N GLY A 100 -8.41 -15.94 -0.39
CA GLY A 100 -8.17 -15.93 -1.82
C GLY A 100 -9.22 -16.72 -2.61
N ALA A 101 -10.33 -17.14 -1.99
CA ALA A 101 -11.38 -17.83 -2.70
C ALA A 101 -12.22 -16.86 -3.54
N VAL A 102 -12.54 -17.24 -4.78
CA VAL A 102 -13.43 -16.45 -5.65
C VAL A 102 -14.90 -16.75 -5.36
N SER A 103 -15.23 -18.03 -5.14
CA SER A 103 -16.57 -18.48 -4.75
C SER A 103 -16.51 -19.88 -4.11
N PRO A 104 -17.54 -20.30 -3.37
CA PRO A 104 -17.60 -21.65 -2.79
C PRO A 104 -17.58 -22.79 -3.83
N SER A 105 -17.98 -22.51 -5.07
CA SER A 105 -18.07 -23.50 -6.16
C SER A 105 -16.80 -23.59 -7.01
N VAL A 106 -15.83 -22.70 -6.81
CA VAL A 106 -14.57 -22.67 -7.57
C VAL A 106 -13.44 -23.08 -6.64
N PRO A 107 -12.63 -24.10 -6.98
CA PRO A 107 -11.49 -24.50 -6.16
C PRO A 107 -10.55 -23.32 -5.90
N ASN A 108 -10.11 -23.16 -4.65
CA ASN A 108 -9.16 -22.09 -4.28
C ASN A 108 -7.72 -22.58 -4.50
N ILE A 109 -7.01 -21.98 -5.46
CA ILE A 109 -5.61 -22.33 -5.77
C ILE A 109 -4.58 -21.54 -4.98
N THR A 110 -5.01 -20.52 -4.22
CA THR A 110 -4.13 -19.59 -3.47
C THR A 110 -3.04 -20.29 -2.63
N PRO A 111 -3.33 -21.39 -1.89
CA PRO A 111 -2.30 -22.08 -1.10
C PRO A 111 -1.13 -22.64 -1.92
N TYR A 112 -1.35 -22.87 -3.22
CA TYR A 112 -0.39 -23.45 -4.16
C TYR A 112 0.30 -22.40 -5.04
N LEU A 113 0.02 -21.12 -4.80
CA LEU A 113 0.72 -20.02 -5.44
C LEU A 113 1.99 -19.66 -4.67
N ARG A 114 3.01 -19.27 -5.43
CA ARG A 114 4.25 -18.70 -4.91
C ARG A 114 4.57 -17.40 -5.61
N PHE A 115 5.02 -16.44 -4.82
CA PHE A 115 5.19 -15.06 -5.26
C PHE A 115 6.66 -14.65 -5.15
N THR A 116 7.17 -14.06 -6.21
CA THR A 116 8.48 -13.41 -6.22
C THR A 116 8.28 -11.98 -6.72
N ALA A 117 8.73 -10.99 -5.97
CA ALA A 117 8.68 -9.59 -6.37
C ALA A 117 10.07 -8.97 -6.36
N SER A 118 10.32 -8.10 -7.33
CA SER A 118 11.55 -7.33 -7.44
C SER A 118 11.26 -5.93 -7.95
N ARG A 119 12.15 -4.99 -7.63
CA ARG A 119 12.11 -3.61 -8.10
C ARG A 119 12.73 -3.50 -9.49
N ALA A 120 12.58 -2.35 -10.13
CA ALA A 120 13.14 -2.08 -11.47
C ALA A 120 14.67 -2.19 -11.51
N ASP A 121 15.36 -1.94 -10.39
CA ASP A 121 16.81 -2.05 -10.25
C ASP A 121 17.30 -3.51 -10.04
N GLY A 122 16.39 -4.47 -9.95
CA GLY A 122 16.67 -5.89 -9.70
C GLY A 122 16.72 -6.28 -8.22
N SER A 123 16.54 -5.34 -7.29
CA SER A 123 16.45 -5.62 -5.86
C SER A 123 15.24 -6.52 -5.57
N VAL A 124 15.48 -7.65 -4.91
CA VAL A 124 14.42 -8.60 -4.53
C VAL A 124 13.69 -8.08 -3.29
N LEU A 125 12.37 -8.03 -3.39
CA LEU A 125 11.47 -7.67 -2.28
C LEU A 125 11.12 -8.91 -1.46
N PHE A 126 10.65 -9.97 -2.14
CA PHE A 126 10.43 -11.30 -1.58
C PHE A 126 10.60 -12.34 -2.70
N SER A 127 10.92 -13.58 -2.34
CA SER A 127 11.21 -14.66 -3.30
C SER A 127 10.59 -15.96 -2.85
N ASP A 128 9.90 -16.63 -3.78
CA ASP A 128 9.20 -17.91 -3.55
C ASP A 128 8.33 -17.91 -2.28
N ALA A 129 7.70 -16.76 -2.00
CA ALA A 129 6.91 -16.55 -0.80
C ALA A 129 5.52 -17.18 -0.95
N ALA A 130 4.98 -17.74 0.14
CA ALA A 130 3.54 -17.96 0.25
C ALA A 130 2.83 -16.61 0.44
N LEU A 131 1.50 -16.56 0.24
CA LEU A 131 0.75 -15.31 0.35
C LEU A 131 0.97 -14.59 1.70
N ALA A 132 0.98 -15.34 2.82
CA ALA A 132 1.18 -14.78 4.16
C ALA A 132 2.55 -14.10 4.34
N ASP A 133 3.55 -14.51 3.56
CA ASP A 133 4.92 -14.00 3.63
C ASP A 133 5.22 -12.99 2.50
N ALA A 134 4.26 -12.73 1.61
CA ALA A 134 4.43 -11.85 0.45
C ALA A 134 4.23 -10.37 0.82
N HIS A 135 5.10 -9.89 1.71
CA HIS A 135 5.16 -8.49 2.14
C HIS A 135 6.63 -8.03 2.21
N ALA A 136 6.89 -6.78 1.84
CA ALA A 136 8.23 -6.21 1.88
C ALA A 136 8.21 -4.68 1.90
N SER A 137 9.26 -4.09 2.47
CA SER A 137 9.50 -2.65 2.31
C SER A 137 9.97 -2.37 0.88
N LEU A 138 9.29 -1.44 0.20
CA LEU A 138 9.74 -0.85 -1.06
C LEU A 138 10.83 0.21 -0.83
N GLY A 139 10.95 0.69 0.41
CA GLY A 139 11.80 1.80 0.80
C GLY A 139 11.09 3.14 0.63
N THR A 140 11.89 4.20 0.54
CA THR A 140 11.38 5.57 0.42
C THR A 140 11.10 5.90 -1.05
N LEU A 141 9.88 6.32 -1.34
CA LEU A 141 9.52 7.03 -2.56
C LEU A 141 9.57 8.53 -2.29
N SER A 142 10.37 9.26 -3.04
CA SER A 142 10.49 10.71 -2.86
C SER A 142 9.17 11.43 -3.14
N ALA A 143 9.02 12.63 -2.59
CA ALA A 143 7.89 13.50 -2.91
C ALA A 143 7.70 13.65 -4.43
N ARG A 144 6.45 13.71 -4.88
CA ARG A 144 6.07 13.87 -6.28
C ARG A 144 6.65 15.14 -6.89
N GLY A 145 6.74 16.23 -6.11
CA GLY A 145 7.22 17.54 -6.57
C GLY A 145 6.26 18.28 -7.50
N GLU A 146 5.08 17.74 -7.77
CA GLU A 146 4.03 18.33 -8.60
C GLU A 146 2.66 18.15 -7.92
N GLN A 147 1.62 18.72 -8.53
CA GLN A 147 0.27 18.52 -8.03
C GLN A 147 -0.11 17.02 -8.04
N PRO A 148 -0.82 16.54 -7.00
CA PRO A 148 -1.34 15.19 -6.97
C PRO A 148 -2.25 14.92 -8.17
N LEU A 149 -2.21 13.70 -8.68
CA LEU A 149 -3.10 13.19 -9.71
C LEU A 149 -4.36 12.61 -9.07
N VAL A 150 -5.51 12.76 -9.72
CA VAL A 150 -6.76 12.15 -9.29
C VAL A 150 -6.93 10.79 -9.97
N ALA A 151 -7.64 9.86 -9.34
CA ALA A 151 -7.95 8.57 -9.97
C ALA A 151 -8.65 8.77 -11.33
N GLY A 152 -8.20 8.03 -12.35
CA GLY A 152 -8.63 8.16 -13.74
C GLY A 152 -7.84 9.18 -14.57
N ASP A 153 -7.00 10.03 -13.96
CA ASP A 153 -6.10 10.90 -14.71
C ASP A 153 -5.06 10.09 -15.48
N ALA A 154 -4.57 10.64 -16.59
CA ALA A 154 -3.39 10.09 -17.26
C ALA A 154 -2.16 10.28 -16.37
N TYR A 155 -1.37 9.22 -16.19
CA TYR A 155 -0.16 9.30 -15.40
C TYR A 155 0.88 10.22 -16.05
N THR A 156 1.33 11.21 -15.29
CA THR A 156 2.50 12.02 -15.62
C THR A 156 3.59 11.78 -14.57
N PRO A 157 4.82 11.43 -14.98
CA PRO A 157 5.92 11.24 -14.03
C PRO A 157 6.17 12.49 -13.18
N GLY A 158 6.43 12.30 -11.90
CA GLY A 158 6.87 13.37 -11.00
C GLY A 158 8.39 13.51 -10.93
N ALA A 159 8.86 14.02 -9.79
CA ALA A 159 10.27 14.12 -9.48
C ALA A 159 10.96 12.74 -9.53
N THR A 160 12.26 12.73 -9.80
CA THR A 160 13.08 11.50 -9.74
C THR A 160 12.90 10.79 -8.41
N ALA A 161 12.83 9.46 -8.45
CA ALA A 161 12.62 8.59 -7.28
C ALA A 161 11.24 8.72 -6.59
N SER A 162 10.30 9.49 -7.14
CA SER A 162 8.91 9.49 -6.68
C SER A 162 8.10 8.27 -7.13
N SER A 163 8.66 7.44 -8.01
CA SER A 163 8.00 6.25 -8.56
C SER A 163 8.95 5.07 -8.65
N ASP A 164 8.39 3.86 -8.65
CA ASP A 164 9.08 2.61 -8.89
C ASP A 164 8.20 1.64 -9.69
N ILE A 165 8.78 0.56 -10.20
CA ILE A 165 8.08 -0.52 -10.87
C ILE A 165 8.38 -1.83 -10.14
N ILE A 166 7.33 -2.49 -9.66
CA ILE A 166 7.42 -3.80 -9.04
C ILE A 166 7.13 -4.86 -10.10
N THR A 167 8.10 -5.72 -10.38
CA THR A 167 7.89 -6.92 -11.20
C THR A 167 7.45 -8.06 -10.28
N LEU A 168 6.20 -8.47 -10.39
CA LEU A 168 5.60 -9.58 -9.65
C LEU A 168 5.52 -10.82 -10.54
N THR A 169 6.13 -11.90 -10.08
CA THR A 169 6.10 -13.23 -10.68
C THR A 169 5.23 -14.13 -9.81
N ILE A 170 4.22 -14.76 -10.41
CA ILE A 170 3.29 -15.68 -9.75
C ILE A 170 3.48 -17.06 -10.34
N ARG A 171 3.92 -18.02 -9.52
CA ARG A 171 4.12 -19.42 -9.90
C ARG A 171 3.03 -20.28 -9.29
N TYR A 172 2.39 -21.11 -10.11
CA TYR A 172 1.51 -22.17 -9.63
C TYR A 172 2.33 -23.46 -9.48
N LEU A 173 2.47 -23.94 -8.25
CA LEU A 173 3.21 -25.17 -7.96
C LEU A 173 2.58 -26.41 -8.61
N ASP A 174 3.42 -27.26 -9.20
CA ASP A 174 3.05 -28.59 -9.67
C ASP A 174 3.38 -29.62 -8.59
N VAL A 175 2.40 -29.92 -7.73
CA VAL A 175 2.54 -30.84 -6.59
C VAL A 175 1.34 -31.78 -6.52
N ALA A 176 1.51 -32.96 -5.92
CA ALA A 176 0.43 -33.94 -5.81
C ALA A 176 -0.85 -33.33 -5.20
N GLY A 177 -1.99 -33.60 -5.82
CA GLY A 177 -3.31 -33.14 -5.39
C GLY A 177 -3.81 -31.88 -6.13
N VAL A 178 -2.94 -31.10 -6.79
CA VAL A 178 -3.37 -29.90 -7.54
C VAL A 178 -4.19 -30.24 -8.78
N GLU A 179 -4.07 -31.46 -9.31
CA GLU A 179 -4.89 -31.96 -10.41
C GLU A 179 -6.39 -31.97 -10.08
N SER A 180 -6.74 -32.06 -8.79
CA SER A 180 -8.13 -31.97 -8.33
C SER A 180 -8.68 -30.53 -8.31
N LEU A 181 -7.80 -29.54 -8.48
CA LEU A 181 -8.12 -28.10 -8.44
C LEU A 181 -8.22 -27.49 -9.84
N ASN A 182 -8.38 -28.32 -10.88
CA ASN A 182 -8.56 -27.86 -12.25
C ASN A 182 -9.72 -26.85 -12.35
N GLY A 183 -9.47 -25.72 -13.04
CA GLY A 183 -10.42 -24.61 -13.12
C GLY A 183 -10.50 -23.75 -11.86
N GLY A 184 -9.64 -24.00 -10.87
CA GLY A 184 -9.53 -23.21 -9.66
C GLY A 184 -9.00 -21.80 -9.91
N GLN A 185 -9.30 -20.91 -8.98
CA GLN A 185 -9.00 -19.47 -9.10
C GLN A 185 -8.52 -18.90 -7.76
N SER A 186 -7.94 -17.70 -7.83
CA SER A 186 -7.48 -16.95 -6.68
C SER A 186 -7.93 -15.49 -6.79
N ALA A 187 -8.40 -14.92 -5.68
CA ALA A 187 -8.79 -13.52 -5.56
C ALA A 187 -7.76 -12.74 -4.73
N LEU A 188 -6.81 -12.10 -5.40
CA LEU A 188 -5.72 -11.36 -4.78
C LEU A 188 -5.84 -9.85 -5.04
N ALA A 189 -5.22 -9.07 -4.17
CA ALA A 189 -5.01 -7.64 -4.33
C ALA A 189 -3.60 -7.27 -3.87
N VAL A 190 -3.13 -6.10 -4.32
CA VAL A 190 -1.87 -5.49 -3.90
C VAL A 190 -2.21 -4.31 -3.02
N GLN A 191 -1.69 -4.29 -1.80
CA GLN A 191 -1.87 -3.22 -0.85
C GLN A 191 -0.55 -2.45 -0.72
N PHE A 192 -0.64 -1.13 -0.70
CA PHE A 192 0.48 -0.25 -0.38
C PHE A 192 0.17 0.51 0.90
N ASP A 193 0.98 0.25 1.93
CA ASP A 193 0.95 1.04 3.15
C ASP A 193 2.12 2.02 3.11
N ALA A 194 1.90 3.26 3.52
CA ALA A 194 2.97 4.24 3.56
C ALA A 194 2.89 5.14 4.79
N ALA A 195 4.07 5.50 5.30
CA ALA A 195 4.22 6.53 6.32
C ALA A 195 4.86 7.77 5.70
N SER A 196 4.25 8.93 5.92
CA SER A 196 4.79 10.20 5.48
C SER A 196 6.10 10.52 6.21
N ARG A 197 7.09 11.00 5.47
CA ARG A 197 8.40 11.39 5.98
C ARG A 197 8.77 12.78 5.47
N LYS A 198 9.45 13.57 6.32
CA LYS A 198 10.08 14.81 5.86
C LYS A 198 11.28 14.47 4.97
N PRO A 199 11.40 15.08 3.78
CA PRO A 199 12.54 14.89 2.88
C PRO A 199 13.90 15.17 3.56
#